data_AF-F0X161-F1
#
_entry.id   AF-F0X161-F1
#
_cell.length_a   1.000
_cell.length_b   1.000
_cell.length_c   1.000
_cell.angle_alpha   90.00
_cell.angle_beta   90.00
_cell.angle_gamma   90.00
#
_symmetry.space_group_name_H-M   'P 1'
#
loop_
_entity.id
_entity.type
_entity.pdbx_description
1 polymer ?
#
loop_
_entity_poly.entity_id
_entity_poly.type
_entity_poly.pdbx_seq_one_letter_code
_entity_poly.pdbx_strand_id
1 'polypeptide(L)' 'MTCELCSNACTEILKAMPGVLDVECSIEKKEIIVTGQADSAAMFKKLEKWSKENDKGVVKLISA' A
#
# COMPACT_ATOMS: atom_id res chain seq x y z
N MET A 1 -1.00 -2.67 8.46
CA MET A 1 -2.16 -3.43 7.97
C MET A 1 -2.51 -4.38 9.09
N THR A 2 -3.53 -4.02 9.86
CA THR A 2 -3.98 -4.78 11.04
C THR A 2 -5.43 -5.25 10.89
N CYS A 3 -6.15 -4.81 9.85
CA CYS A 3 -7.52 -5.21 9.55
C CYS A 3 -7.81 -5.08 8.04
N GLU A 4 -8.90 -5.70 7.60
CA GLU A 4 -9.38 -5.69 6.21
C GLU A 4 -9.63 -4.27 5.68
N LEU A 5 -10.10 -3.36 6.54
CA LEU A 5 -10.27 -1.95 6.19
C LEU A 5 -8.92 -1.28 5.83
N CYS A 6 -7.84 -1.63 6.53
CA CYS A 6 -6.52 -1.10 6.20
C CYS A 6 -5.99 -1.67 4.88
N SER A 7 -6.19 -2.96 4.62
CA SER A 7 -5.70 -3.58 3.38
C SER A 7 -6.47 -3.07 2.16
N ASN A 8 -7.79 -2.89 2.28
CA ASN A 8 -8.59 -2.31 1.19
C ASN A 8 -8.16 -0.88 0.91
N ALA A 9 -7.98 -0.05 1.94
CA ALA A 9 -7.51 1.31 1.76
C ALA A 9 -6.13 1.38 1.09
N CYS A 10 -5.15 0.55 1.53
CA CYS A 10 -3.85 0.49 0.86
C CYS A 10 -3.99 0.06 -0.61
N THR A 11 -4.85 -0.92 -0.90
CA THR A 11 -5.11 -1.39 -2.27
C THR A 11 -5.68 -0.28 -3.15
N GLU A 12 -6.69 0.46 -2.68
CA GLU A 12 -7.31 1.56 -3.43
C GLU A 12 -6.32 2.71 -3.70
N ILE A 13 -5.53 3.09 -2.69
CA ILE A 13 -4.53 4.16 -2.81
C ILE A 13 -3.49 3.81 -3.87
N LEU A 14 -3.00 2.57 -3.86
CA LEU A 14 -1.97 2.09 -4.78
C LEU A 14 -2.53 1.87 -6.18
N LYS A 15 -3.73 1.29 -6.35
CA LYS A 15 -4.37 1.13 -7.66
C LYS A 15 -4.66 2.47 -8.34
N ALA A 16 -4.87 3.54 -7.58
CA ALA A 16 -5.01 4.90 -8.11
C ALA A 16 -3.69 5.54 -8.56
N MET A 17 -2.54 4.86 -8.43
CA MET A 17 -1.25 5.40 -8.83
C MET A 17 -0.89 5.05 -10.29
N PRO A 18 -0.34 6.02 -11.06
CA PRO A 18 0.17 5.75 -12.39
C PRO A 18 1.26 4.67 -12.36
N GLY A 19 1.16 3.73 -13.30
CA GLY A 19 2.12 2.64 -13.43
C GLY A 19 1.84 1.43 -12.55
N VAL A 20 0.82 1.45 -11.68
CA VAL A 20 0.36 0.25 -10.97
C VAL A 20 -0.54 -0.57 -11.90
N LEU A 21 -0.24 -1.86 -12.03
CA LEU A 21 -1.04 -2.82 -12.81
C LEU A 21 -1.86 -3.71 -11.88
N ASP A 22 -1.24 -4.19 -10.80
CA ASP A 22 -1.93 -5.02 -9.81
C ASP A 22 -1.39 -4.78 -8.39
N VAL A 23 -2.24 -5.05 -7.40
CA VAL A 23 -1.91 -4.90 -5.98
C VAL A 23 -2.52 -6.07 -5.21
N GLU A 24 -1.66 -6.85 -4.57
CA GLU A 24 -2.04 -7.94 -3.68
C GLU A 24 -1.64 -7.58 -2.25
N CYS A 25 -2.61 -7.56 -1.34
CA CYS A 25 -2.37 -7.34 0.09
C CYS A 25 -2.50 -8.66 0.85
N SER A 26 -1.46 -9.03 1.59
CA SER A 26 -1.49 -10.15 2.54
C SER A 26 -1.47 -9.63 3.98
N ILE A 27 -2.59 -9.73 4.68
CA ILE A 27 -2.69 -9.34 6.10
C ILE A 27 -1.87 -10.31 6.97
N GLU A 28 -1.93 -11.61 6.69
CA GLU A 28 -1.20 -12.65 7.42
C GLU A 28 0.31 -12.42 7.37
N LYS A 29 0.85 -12.16 6.17
CA LYS A 29 2.28 -11.87 5.97
C LYS A 29 2.65 -10.43 6.29
N LYS A 30 1.66 -9.54 6.44
CA LYS A 30 1.82 -8.08 6.59
C LYS A 30 2.60 -7.46 5.42
N GLU A 31 2.32 -7.93 4.22
CA GLU A 31 3.02 -7.57 2.99
C GLU A 31 2.04 -7.05 1.93
N ILE A 32 2.52 -6.15 1.09
CA ILE A 32 1.81 -5.69 -0.11
C ILE A 32 2.74 -5.92 -1.29
N ILE A 33 2.27 -6.67 -2.27
CA ILE A 33 2.96 -6.90 -3.54
C ILE A 33 2.30 -6.00 -4.57
N VAL A 34 3.10 -5.18 -5.23
CA VAL A 34 2.62 -4.28 -6.30
C VAL A 34 3.31 -4.70 -7.59
N THR A 35 2.51 -5.02 -8.60
CA THR A 35 3.01 -5.30 -9.95
C THR A 35 2.85 -4.05 -10.80
N GLY A 36 3.93 -3.60 -11.44
CA GLY A 36 3.89 -2.43 -12.32
C GLY A 36 5.22 -1.69 -12.43
N GLN A 37 5.16 -0.48 -12.98
CA GLN A 37 6.28 0.45 -13.11
C GLN A 37 6.12 1.69 -12.22
N ALA A 38 5.23 1.61 -11.23
CA ALA A 38 5.01 2.69 -10.29
C ALA A 38 6.26 2.96 -9.43
N ASP A 39 6.52 4.24 -9.17
CA ASP A 39 7.63 4.64 -8.32
C ASP A 39 7.39 4.22 -6.86
N SER A 40 8.31 3.39 -6.34
CA SER A 40 8.22 2.83 -4.99
C SER A 40 8.28 3.91 -3.91
N ALA A 41 9.04 4.99 -4.12
CA ALA A 41 9.13 6.09 -3.16
C ALA A 41 7.81 6.89 -3.09
N ALA A 42 7.20 7.18 -4.23
CA ALA A 42 5.88 7.81 -4.31
C ALA A 42 4.80 6.94 -3.66
N MET A 43 4.82 5.62 -3.88
CA MET A 43 3.90 4.67 -3.24
C MET A 43 4.01 4.72 -1.73
N PHE A 44 5.25 4.63 -1.20
CA PHE A 44 5.48 4.70 0.23
C PHE A 44 4.98 6.01 0.83
N LYS A 45 5.30 7.14 0.20
CA LYS A 45 4.89 8.47 0.68
C LYS A 45 3.37 8.62 0.73
N LYS A 46 2.64 8.04 -0.22
CA LYS A 46 1.18 8.10 -0.26
C LYS A 46 0.55 7.25 0.84
N LEU A 47 1.08 6.05 1.07
CA LEU A 47 0.66 5.20 2.18
C LEU A 47 1.00 5.81 3.55
N GLU A 48 2.18 6.41 3.69
CA GLU A 48 2.60 7.08 4.92
C GLU A 48 1.67 8.27 5.24
N LYS A 49 1.32 9.07 4.22
CA LYS A 49 0.38 10.18 4.37
C LYS A 49 -0.99 9.69 4.83
N TRP A 50 -1.55 8.68 4.16
CA TRP A 50 -2.85 8.10 4.54
C TRP A 50 -2.82 7.53 5.97
N SER A 51 -1.73 6.85 6.33
CA SER A 51 -1.50 6.29 7.67
C SER A 51 -1.54 7.38 8.75
N LYS A 52 -0.85 8.51 8.53
CA LYS A 52 -0.84 9.66 9.45
C LYS A 52 -2.21 10.34 9.54
N GLU A 53 -2.91 10.49 8.41
CA GLU A 53 -4.24 11.13 8.36
C GLU A 53 -5.34 10.29 9.02
N ASN A 54 -5.14 8.98 9.17
CA ASN A 54 -6.16 8.04 9.69
C ASN A 54 -5.80 7.42 11.05
N ASP A 55 -4.71 7.85 11.70
CA ASP A 55 -4.19 7.28 12.96
C ASP A 55 -4.01 5.74 12.86
N LYS A 56 -3.57 5.24 11.70
CA LYS A 56 -3.35 3.79 11.45
C LYS A 56 -1.86 3.59 11.22
N GLY A 57 -1.14 2.80 12.03
CA GLY A 57 0.31 2.59 11.90
C GLY A 57 0.80 2.13 10.49
N VAL A 58 1.99 2.59 10.09
CA VAL A 58 2.59 2.41 8.74
C VAL A 58 2.98 0.96 8.46
N VAL A 59 2.79 0.50 7.21
CA VAL A 59 3.17 -0.85 6.72
C VAL A 59 4.48 -0.78 5.95
N LYS A 60 5.33 -1.78 6.12
CA LYS A 60 6.59 -1.93 5.40
C LYS A 60 6.29 -2.31 3.94
N LEU A 61 6.77 -1.52 2.99
CA LEU A 61 6.72 -1.86 1.55
C LEU A 61 7.94 -2.68 1.18
N ILE A 62 7.73 -3.76 0.42
CA ILE A 62 8.78 -4.56 -0.21
C ILE A 62 8.55 -4.47 -1.72
N SER A 63 9.48 -3.87 -2.45
CA SER A 63 9.49 -3.86 -3.91
C SER A 63 10.11 -5.17 -4.41
N ALA A 64 9.35 -5.95 -5.17
CA ALA A 64 9.83 -7.14 -5.88
C ALA A 64 10.20 -6.80 -7.33
#